data_AF-A0A1B6GK17-F1
#
_entry.id   AF-A0A1B6GK17-F1
#
_cell.length_a   1.000
_cell.length_b   1.000
_cell.length_c   1.000
_cell.angle_alpha   90.00
_cell.angle_beta   90.00
_cell.angle_gamma   90.00
#
_symmetry.space_group_name_H-M   'P 1'
#
loop_
_entity.id
_entity.type
_entity.pdbx_description
1 polymer ?
#
loop_
_entity_poly.entity_id
_entity_poly.type
_entity_poly.pdbx_seq_one_letter_code
_entity_poly.pdbx_strand_id
1 'polypeptide(L)'
;AQGLLILGLLVFNLSLAMWDARLRHREMYKKALDLTSVLKRCSEVCHWRETNYPHLCSPYSPCITLQWTYRDGKVVNLPWALLVAGDTVLIRPGQPAPGHCTPIGDKDCPELRRGEVYSPPPNVGGHDNFTQPTARQPLPPQPYTMQETPYLRNLRQCLQEATLRPFTFHDQQQHLLLTNCVEEMAVPCIMMFMLLVNGLRLAYVSNWVTAGPWYEMLVLGPVRAVLPLLPLVFPTAWLCLTSYGNARLVALQHSNDLQESEVDPFEETDFGEKKSCEMEMSCVQLRRLFVDILLGRHNSLPRSANLLHVLGSVTALSCVDKKGILSWPNPTAEKVFFLRSARDPTPNASDSGIMEVGVSVEGGRGSVESENHLLQPTPTHHRHQRHRPESQTVAEQLDLTHDNACPFRLHFDDPAWRRYLSSLKPLGLAILLNTCNMDTQDHYTQFCSHVTCEALYNEDLVPVSNRRCLCELAKQIGFTDGAPEIFNLEQQLSTFRHVQPETVRRDIKFARSLALAT
;
A
#
# COMPACT_ATOMS: atom_id res chain seq x y z
N ALA A 1 48.75 38.92 -4.37
CA ALA A 1 47.66 38.49 -5.27
C ALA A 1 47.15 37.08 -4.94
N GLN A 2 47.98 36.04 -5.01
CA GLN A 2 47.55 34.63 -4.79
C GLN A 2 46.97 34.36 -3.39
N GLY A 3 47.57 34.88 -2.32
CA GLY A 3 47.05 34.72 -0.95
C GLY A 3 45.68 35.37 -0.72
N LEU A 4 45.40 36.50 -1.38
CA LEU A 4 44.09 37.17 -1.32
C LEU A 4 43.00 36.34 -2.02
N LEU A 5 43.35 35.64 -3.10
CA LEU A 5 42.43 34.77 -3.82
C LEU A 5 42.07 33.54 -2.97
N ILE A 6 43.04 32.91 -2.30
CA ILE A 6 42.80 31.77 -1.40
C ILE A 6 41.92 32.19 -0.22
N LEU A 7 42.21 33.35 0.39
CA LEU A 7 41.39 33.91 1.46
C LEU A 7 39.95 34.17 0.99
N GLY A 8 39.79 34.75 -0.20
CA GLY A 8 38.48 34.98 -0.81
C GLY A 8 37.69 33.69 -1.03
N LEU A 9 38.35 32.65 -1.56
CA LEU A 9 37.73 31.32 -1.75
C LEU A 9 37.33 30.68 -0.42
N LEU A 10 38.19 30.78 0.61
CA LEU A 10 37.89 30.25 1.93
C LEU A 10 36.66 30.94 2.56
N VAL A 11 36.62 32.28 2.52
CA VAL A 11 35.46 33.05 3.00
C VAL A 11 34.20 32.68 2.23
N PHE A 12 34.29 32.54 0.90
CA PHE A 12 33.18 32.13 0.06
C PHE A 12 32.66 30.74 0.45
N ASN A 13 33.54 29.74 0.57
CA ASN A 13 33.17 28.39 0.99
C ASN A 13 32.52 28.35 2.38
N LEU A 14 33.08 29.06 3.35
CA LEU A 14 32.52 29.15 4.69
C LEU A 14 31.13 29.80 4.67
N SER A 15 30.97 30.88 3.89
CA SER A 15 29.67 31.56 3.75
C SER A 15 28.61 30.65 3.10
N LEU A 16 29.01 29.86 2.11
CA LEU A 16 28.14 28.94 1.37
C LEU A 16 27.79 27.71 2.22
N ALA A 17 28.74 27.15 2.96
CA ALA A 17 28.48 26.09 3.92
C ALA A 17 27.54 26.53 5.04
N MET A 18 27.73 27.76 5.57
CA MET A 18 26.84 28.33 6.58
C MET A 18 25.46 28.66 6.01
N TRP A 19 25.38 29.09 4.76
CA TRP A 19 24.11 29.28 4.04
C TRP A 19 23.36 27.95 3.90
N ASP A 20 24.04 26.91 3.41
CA ASP A 20 23.44 25.59 3.21
C ASP A 20 23.00 24.94 4.54
N ALA A 21 23.81 25.04 5.59
CA ALA A 21 23.45 24.58 6.92
C ALA A 21 22.20 25.29 7.47
N ARG A 22 22.10 26.62 7.27
CA ARG A 22 20.90 27.40 7.63
C ARG A 22 19.67 26.97 6.85
N LEU A 23 19.81 26.70 5.55
CA LEU A 23 18.71 26.19 4.72
C LEU A 23 18.26 24.82 5.20
N ARG A 24 19.19 23.89 5.46
CA ARG A 24 18.89 22.55 6.03
C ARG A 24 18.04 22.62 7.29
N HIS A 25 18.40 23.46 8.25
CA HIS A 25 17.69 23.56 9.53
C HIS A 25 16.29 24.18 9.38
N ARG A 26 16.10 25.06 8.40
CA ARG A 26 14.82 25.76 8.19
C ARG A 26 13.91 25.08 7.17
N GLU A 27 14.41 24.13 6.37
CA GLU A 27 13.70 23.54 5.23
C GLU A 27 12.35 22.91 5.64
N MET A 28 12.37 21.99 6.60
CA MET A 28 11.15 21.30 7.08
C MET A 28 10.15 22.25 7.75
N TYR A 29 10.63 23.18 8.57
CA TYR A 29 9.78 24.18 9.22
C TYR A 29 9.12 25.12 8.20
N LYS A 30 9.90 25.64 7.25
CA LYS A 30 9.40 26.47 6.16
C LYS A 30 8.36 25.70 5.34
N LYS A 31 8.62 24.44 5.02
CA LYS A 31 7.67 23.59 4.30
C LYS A 31 6.34 23.44 5.05
N ALA A 32 6.39 23.23 6.36
CA ALA A 32 5.18 23.17 7.19
C ALA A 32 4.41 24.51 7.13
N LEU A 33 5.10 25.65 7.23
CA LEU A 33 4.47 26.97 7.08
C LEU A 33 3.84 27.17 5.70
N ASP A 34 4.58 26.86 4.63
CA ASP A 34 4.09 26.98 3.26
C ASP A 34 2.83 26.13 3.07
N LEU A 35 2.82 24.88 3.57
CA LEU A 35 1.62 24.03 3.56
C LEU A 35 0.46 24.63 4.34
N THR A 36 0.69 25.23 5.52
CA THR A 36 -0.40 25.90 6.25
C THR A 36 -0.96 27.09 5.49
N SER A 37 -0.13 27.83 4.75
CA SER A 37 -0.59 28.95 3.91
C SER A 37 -1.46 28.47 2.74
N VAL A 38 -1.08 27.35 2.12
CA VAL A 38 -1.88 26.69 1.07
C VAL A 38 -3.21 26.20 1.65
N LEU A 39 -3.19 25.53 2.81
CA LEU A 39 -4.41 25.06 3.46
C LEU A 39 -5.36 26.19 3.83
N LYS A 40 -4.86 27.33 4.32
CA LYS A 40 -5.68 28.52 4.59
C LYS A 40 -6.35 29.04 3.32
N ARG A 41 -5.59 29.19 2.23
CA ARG A 41 -6.14 29.60 0.93
C ARG A 41 -7.19 28.60 0.42
N CYS A 42 -6.92 27.30 0.54
CA CYS A 42 -7.88 26.28 0.15
C CYS A 42 -9.14 26.29 1.04
N SER A 43 -9.02 26.61 2.34
CA SER A 43 -10.18 26.67 3.24
C SER A 43 -11.17 27.78 2.89
N GLU A 44 -10.72 28.85 2.25
CA GLU A 44 -11.57 29.95 1.78
C GLU A 44 -12.32 29.61 0.48
N VAL A 45 -11.80 28.66 -0.30
CA VAL A 45 -12.31 28.33 -1.65
C VAL A 45 -13.07 27.00 -1.67
N CYS A 46 -12.62 26.03 -0.88
CA CYS A 46 -13.12 24.66 -0.93
C CYS A 46 -14.24 24.45 0.08
N HIS A 47 -15.45 24.18 -0.42
CA HIS A 47 -16.57 23.72 0.39
C HIS A 47 -16.76 22.20 0.22
N TRP A 48 -16.57 21.46 1.31
CA TRP A 48 -16.75 20.02 1.31
C TRP A 48 -18.23 19.65 1.36
N ARG A 49 -18.62 18.69 0.53
CA ARG A 49 -19.94 18.05 0.54
C ARG A 49 -19.78 16.59 0.92
N GLU A 50 -20.89 15.96 1.31
CA GLU A 50 -20.95 14.53 1.64
C GLU A 50 -20.36 13.63 0.53
N THR A 51 -20.62 13.98 -0.74
CA THR A 51 -20.12 13.24 -1.91
C THR A 51 -18.60 13.33 -2.12
N ASN A 52 -17.91 14.26 -1.44
CA ASN A 52 -16.45 14.36 -1.50
C ASN A 52 -15.76 13.34 -0.59
N TYR A 53 -16.50 12.73 0.35
CA TYR A 53 -15.97 11.71 1.24
C TYR A 53 -16.17 10.30 0.65
N PRO A 54 -15.26 9.36 0.95
CA PRO A 54 -15.48 7.95 0.64
C PRO A 54 -16.78 7.43 1.24
N HIS A 55 -17.36 6.41 0.59
CA HIS A 55 -18.56 5.74 1.08
C HIS A 55 -18.38 5.22 2.52
N LEU A 56 -19.41 5.29 3.36
CA LEU A 56 -19.36 4.89 4.77
C LEU A 56 -18.96 3.43 4.96
N CYS A 57 -19.51 2.55 4.13
CA CYS A 57 -19.26 1.11 4.15
C CYS A 57 -18.14 0.69 3.19
N SER A 58 -17.24 1.61 2.82
CA SER A 58 -16.03 1.26 2.07
C SER A 58 -15.25 0.16 2.81
N PRO A 59 -14.69 -0.82 2.10
CA PRO A 59 -13.95 -1.90 2.74
C PRO A 59 -12.77 -1.36 3.54
N TYR A 60 -12.48 -2.01 4.67
CA TYR A 60 -11.34 -1.65 5.50
C TYR A 60 -10.02 -1.90 4.73
N SER A 61 -9.18 -0.88 4.65
CA SER A 61 -7.82 -0.97 4.12
C SER A 61 -6.82 -0.53 5.19
N PRO A 62 -5.76 -1.31 5.47
CA PRO A 62 -4.73 -0.89 6.41
C PRO A 62 -3.99 0.37 5.94
N CYS A 63 -3.98 0.63 4.63
CA CYS A 63 -3.25 1.75 4.02
C CYS A 63 -4.06 3.05 4.02
N ILE A 64 -5.39 2.96 4.10
CA ILE A 64 -6.29 4.11 4.14
C ILE A 64 -7.19 3.95 5.37
N THR A 65 -6.73 4.48 6.50
CA THR A 65 -7.48 4.46 7.75
C THR A 65 -8.53 5.55 7.78
N LEU A 66 -9.79 5.13 7.72
CA LEU A 66 -10.95 6.01 7.74
C LEU A 66 -11.73 5.84 9.05
N GLN A 67 -12.37 6.91 9.50
CA GLN A 67 -13.18 6.97 10.70
C GLN A 67 -14.52 7.63 10.41
N TRP A 68 -15.60 6.98 10.83
CA TRP A 68 -16.92 7.59 10.84
C TRP A 68 -16.92 8.79 11.76
N THR A 69 -17.19 9.96 11.21
CA THR A 69 -17.07 11.25 11.91
C THR A 69 -18.28 12.10 11.57
N TYR A 70 -18.84 12.80 12.57
CA TYR A 70 -19.91 13.76 12.34
C TYR A 70 -19.33 15.06 11.78
N ARG A 71 -19.77 15.45 10.58
CA ARG A 71 -19.49 16.74 9.93
C ARG A 71 -20.79 17.30 9.37
N ASP A 72 -21.08 18.57 9.65
CA ASP A 72 -22.28 19.26 9.17
C ASP A 72 -23.59 18.50 9.44
N GLY A 73 -23.67 17.84 10.60
CA GLY A 73 -24.84 17.04 11.01
C GLY A 73 -25.00 15.68 10.33
N LYS A 74 -24.03 15.27 9.49
CA LYS A 74 -24.02 13.97 8.80
C LYS A 74 -22.81 13.13 9.21
N VAL A 75 -22.96 11.81 9.17
CA VAL A 75 -21.85 10.88 9.36
C VAL A 75 -21.12 10.75 8.03
N VAL A 76 -19.82 11.03 8.02
CA VAL A 76 -18.95 10.91 6.85
C VAL A 76 -17.73 10.05 7.17
N ASN A 77 -17.14 9.43 6.15
CA ASN A 77 -15.94 8.63 6.32
C ASN A 77 -14.69 9.52 6.17
N LEU A 78 -14.04 9.87 7.29
CA LEU A 78 -12.95 10.83 7.30
C LEU A 78 -11.59 10.13 7.52
N PRO A 79 -10.56 10.39 6.71
CA PRO A 79 -9.21 9.91 6.99
C PRO A 79 -8.70 10.35 8.36
N TRP A 80 -8.00 9.47 9.06
CA TRP A 80 -7.44 9.77 10.39
C TRP A 80 -6.53 11.01 10.41
N ALA A 81 -5.85 11.27 9.30
CA ALA A 81 -4.99 12.44 9.13
C ALA A 81 -5.74 13.78 9.15
N LEU A 82 -7.06 13.78 8.90
CA LEU A 82 -7.91 14.96 8.87
C LEU A 82 -8.76 15.12 10.15
N LEU A 83 -8.66 14.19 11.10
CA LEU A 83 -9.31 14.31 12.41
C LEU A 83 -8.67 15.41 13.25
N VAL A 84 -9.50 16.21 13.93
CA VAL A 84 -9.07 17.27 14.83
C VAL A 84 -9.67 17.12 16.22
N ALA A 85 -9.02 17.72 17.22
CA ALA A 85 -9.58 17.84 18.56
C ALA A 85 -10.93 18.57 18.52
N GLY A 86 -11.93 18.02 19.22
CA GLY A 86 -13.32 18.46 19.23
C GLY A 86 -14.23 17.68 18.27
N ASP A 87 -13.68 16.90 17.34
CA ASP A 87 -14.50 16.10 16.43
C ASP A 87 -15.28 15.00 17.17
N THR A 88 -16.53 14.78 16.78
CA THR A 88 -17.31 13.63 17.23
C THR A 88 -17.13 12.46 16.27
N VAL A 89 -16.48 11.40 16.73
CA VAL A 89 -16.23 10.18 15.98
C VAL A 89 -17.13 9.05 16.48
N LEU A 90 -17.57 8.20 15.56
CA LEU A 90 -18.41 7.05 15.85
C LEU A 90 -17.54 5.78 15.77
N ILE A 91 -17.17 5.22 16.92
CA ILE A 91 -16.27 4.07 17.00
C ILE A 91 -17.10 2.78 17.00
N ARG A 92 -16.80 1.90 16.04
CA ARG A 92 -17.47 0.61 15.93
C ARG A 92 -16.87 -0.42 16.90
N PRO A 93 -17.65 -1.39 17.39
CA PRO A 93 -17.13 -2.49 18.19
C PRO A 93 -15.99 -3.21 17.45
N GLY A 94 -14.89 -3.48 18.17
CA GLY A 94 -13.69 -4.11 17.63
C GLY A 94 -12.77 -3.19 16.82
N GLN A 95 -13.07 -1.90 16.71
CA GLN A 95 -12.22 -0.92 16.00
C GLN A 95 -11.22 -0.25 16.95
N PRO A 96 -9.94 -0.06 16.54
CA PRO A 96 -8.98 0.71 17.32
C PRO A 96 -9.28 2.22 17.28
N ALA A 97 -9.08 2.90 18.41
CA ALA A 97 -9.26 4.33 18.52
C ALA A 97 -8.13 5.10 17.80
N PRO A 98 -8.45 6.17 17.04
CA PRO A 98 -7.47 6.97 16.29
C PRO A 98 -6.51 7.77 17.18
N GLY A 99 -6.95 8.11 18.39
CA GLY A 99 -6.25 8.96 19.35
C GLY A 99 -6.96 8.92 20.70
N HIS A 100 -6.58 9.82 21.60
CA HIS A 100 -7.29 10.02 22.85
C HIS A 100 -8.71 10.54 22.62
N CYS A 101 -9.71 9.78 23.06
CA CYS A 101 -11.11 10.13 22.91
C CYS A 101 -11.95 9.76 24.14
N THR A 102 -12.95 10.59 24.42
CA THR A 102 -13.85 10.48 25.58
C THR A 102 -15.27 10.15 25.13
N PRO A 103 -15.97 9.20 25.77
CA PRO A 103 -17.29 8.78 25.33
C PRO A 103 -18.35 9.89 25.49
N ILE A 104 -19.35 9.87 24.62
CA ILE A 104 -20.51 10.76 24.68
C ILE A 104 -21.74 9.94 25.08
N GLY A 105 -22.51 10.43 26.06
CA GLY A 105 -23.81 9.85 26.44
C GLY A 105 -23.74 8.72 27.47
N ASP A 106 -22.71 7.88 27.44
CA ASP A 106 -22.52 6.78 28.39
C ASP A 106 -21.32 7.03 29.32
N LYS A 107 -21.58 7.07 30.63
CA LYS A 107 -20.55 7.30 31.66
C LYS A 107 -19.79 6.04 32.03
N ASP A 108 -20.33 4.86 31.72
CA ASP A 108 -19.71 3.57 32.02
C ASP A 108 -18.74 3.14 30.92
N CYS A 109 -18.78 3.80 29.75
CA CYS A 109 -17.81 3.59 28.69
C CYS A 109 -16.42 4.11 29.09
N PRO A 110 -15.33 3.35 28.84
CA PRO A 110 -13.98 3.80 29.14
C PRO A 110 -13.52 4.89 28.16
N GLU A 111 -12.63 5.77 28.63
CA GLU A 111 -11.83 6.60 27.73
C GLU A 111 -10.86 5.73 26.95
N LEU A 112 -10.66 6.03 25.66
CA LEU A 112 -9.78 5.26 24.80
C LEU A 112 -8.57 6.09 24.38
N ARG A 113 -7.41 5.45 24.31
CA ARG A 113 -6.17 6.01 23.77
C ARG A 113 -5.88 5.42 22.40
N ARG A 114 -4.92 6.03 21.69
CA ARG A 114 -4.50 5.56 20.36
C ARG A 114 -4.16 4.07 20.37
N GLY A 115 -4.85 3.31 19.53
CA GLY A 115 -4.64 1.87 19.36
C GLY A 115 -5.39 0.98 20.35
N GLU A 116 -5.98 1.55 21.40
CA GLU A 116 -6.91 0.81 22.26
C GLU A 116 -8.20 0.52 21.49
N VAL A 117 -8.75 -0.68 21.68
CA VAL A 117 -9.89 -1.17 20.90
C VAL A 117 -11.16 -0.98 21.70
N TYR A 118 -12.21 -0.46 21.06
CA TYR A 118 -13.52 -0.40 21.68
C TYR A 118 -14.16 -1.80 21.70
N SER A 119 -14.13 -2.44 22.86
CA SER A 119 -14.71 -3.78 23.08
C SER A 119 -15.77 -3.71 24.18
N PRO A 120 -17.02 -3.33 23.88
CA PRO A 120 -18.08 -3.44 24.86
C PRO A 120 -18.32 -4.93 25.19
N PRO A 121 -18.71 -5.26 26.43
CA PRO A 121 -19.06 -6.63 26.78
C PRO A 121 -20.28 -7.06 25.94
N PRO A 122 -20.31 -8.31 25.43
CA PRO A 122 -21.44 -8.78 24.65
C PRO A 122 -22.71 -8.77 25.53
N ASN A 123 -23.78 -8.15 25.01
CA ASN A 123 -25.07 -8.15 25.69
C ASN A 123 -25.62 -9.58 25.74
N VAL A 124 -25.89 -10.06 26.96
CA VAL A 124 -26.43 -11.38 27.35
C VAL A 124 -25.37 -12.49 27.48
N GLY A 125 -25.09 -12.87 28.73
CA GLY A 125 -24.44 -14.13 29.12
C GLY A 125 -22.98 -14.22 28.70
N GLY A 126 -22.07 -13.86 29.61
CA GLY A 126 -20.64 -14.00 29.39
C GLY A 126 -20.27 -15.42 28.96
N HIS A 127 -19.54 -15.55 27.86
CA HIS A 127 -18.79 -16.75 27.47
C HIS A 127 -19.52 -18.12 27.55
N ASP A 128 -20.86 -18.15 27.50
CA ASP A 128 -21.56 -19.42 27.48
C ASP A 128 -21.23 -20.14 26.16
N ASN A 129 -20.68 -21.35 26.29
CA ASN A 129 -20.35 -22.20 25.16
C ASN A 129 -21.56 -22.29 24.22
N PHE A 130 -21.38 -21.83 22.96
CA PHE A 130 -22.40 -21.82 21.92
C PHE A 130 -22.86 -23.24 21.59
N THR A 131 -23.80 -23.74 22.38
CA THR A 131 -24.37 -25.09 22.23
C THR A 131 -25.64 -25.07 21.40
N GLN A 132 -26.31 -23.92 21.29
CA GLN A 132 -27.54 -23.73 20.53
C GLN A 132 -27.52 -22.44 19.70
N PRO A 133 -28.18 -22.43 18.52
CA PRO A 133 -28.33 -21.21 17.73
C PRO A 133 -29.15 -20.19 18.51
N THR A 134 -28.53 -19.04 18.81
CA THR A 134 -29.12 -17.98 19.62
C THR A 134 -29.19 -16.70 18.80
N ALA A 135 -30.36 -16.06 18.77
CA ALA A 135 -30.51 -14.74 18.15
C ALA A 135 -29.85 -13.69 19.04
N ARG A 136 -28.96 -12.86 18.45
CA ARG A 136 -28.31 -11.74 19.12
C ARG A 136 -28.55 -10.46 18.34
N GLN A 137 -28.64 -9.35 19.06
CA GLN A 137 -28.60 -8.03 18.44
C GLN A 137 -27.14 -7.60 18.29
N PRO A 138 -26.73 -7.13 17.10
CA PRO A 138 -25.37 -6.66 16.89
C PRO A 138 -25.09 -5.41 17.73
N LEU A 139 -23.88 -5.35 18.28
CA LEU A 139 -23.45 -4.24 19.14
C LEU A 139 -23.52 -2.90 18.38
N PRO A 140 -24.13 -1.84 18.97
CA PRO A 140 -24.19 -0.55 18.33
C PRO A 140 -22.82 0.15 18.36
N PRO A 141 -22.54 1.05 17.41
CA PRO A 141 -21.37 1.91 17.49
C PRO A 141 -21.56 3.01 18.55
N GLN A 142 -20.46 3.41 19.19
CA GLN A 142 -20.48 4.38 20.29
C GLN A 142 -19.86 5.72 19.86
N PRO A 143 -20.51 6.86 20.15
CA PRO A 143 -19.95 8.18 19.86
C PRO A 143 -18.89 8.57 20.91
N TYR A 144 -17.77 9.11 20.42
CA TYR A 144 -16.67 9.64 21.21
C TYR A 144 -16.29 11.04 20.72
N THR A 145 -15.81 11.89 21.62
CA THR A 145 -15.19 13.18 21.30
C THR A 145 -13.68 13.02 21.26
N MET A 146 -13.05 13.46 20.17
CA MET A 146 -11.60 13.53 20.04
C MET A 146 -11.05 14.64 20.94
N GLN A 147 -10.10 14.35 21.83
CA GLN A 147 -9.44 15.40 22.63
C GLN A 147 -8.13 15.86 22.02
N GLU A 148 -7.56 15.08 21.11
CA GLU A 148 -6.32 15.40 20.41
C GLU A 148 -6.49 15.33 18.90
N THR A 149 -5.60 16.03 18.18
CA THR A 149 -5.48 15.96 16.72
C THR A 149 -4.41 14.92 16.36
N PRO A 150 -4.77 13.70 15.89
CA PRO A 150 -3.82 12.59 15.73
C PRO A 150 -2.63 12.92 14.83
N TYR A 151 -2.86 13.69 13.76
CA TYR A 151 -1.84 14.08 12.79
C TYR A 151 -0.70 14.92 13.41
N LEU A 152 -0.99 15.73 14.45
CA LEU A 152 0.02 16.60 15.07
C LEU A 152 1.17 15.80 15.68
N ARG A 153 0.94 14.58 16.14
CA ARG A 153 1.99 13.71 16.64
C ARG A 153 3.01 13.37 15.55
N ASN A 154 2.53 12.96 14.38
CA ASN A 154 3.39 12.64 13.24
C ASN A 154 4.15 13.89 12.78
N LEU A 155 3.48 15.04 12.69
CA LEU A 155 4.13 16.29 12.31
C LEU A 155 5.22 16.71 13.30
N ARG A 156 4.96 16.61 14.62
CA ARG A 156 5.95 16.91 15.66
C ARG A 156 7.16 15.99 15.55
N GLN A 157 6.92 14.69 15.38
CA GLN A 157 8.00 13.71 15.20
C GLN A 157 8.83 14.02 13.96
N CYS A 158 8.20 14.30 12.81
CA CYS A 158 8.90 14.68 11.59
C CYS A 158 9.74 15.96 11.75
N LEU A 159 9.25 16.96 12.50
CA LEU A 159 9.99 18.21 12.75
C LEU A 159 11.17 18.02 13.71
N GLN A 160 11.02 17.17 14.73
CA GLN A 160 12.08 16.86 15.69
C GLN A 160 13.18 16.00 15.07
N GLU A 161 12.80 14.98 14.29
CA GLU A 161 13.74 14.06 13.64
C GLU A 161 14.38 14.65 12.38
N ALA A 162 13.82 15.72 11.81
CA ALA A 162 14.35 16.37 10.60
C ALA A 162 15.83 16.75 10.71
N THR A 163 16.26 17.23 11.88
CA THR A 163 17.65 17.64 12.14
C THR A 163 18.54 16.49 12.59
N LEU A 164 17.97 15.35 12.96
CA LEU A 164 18.69 14.17 13.48
C LEU A 164 18.89 13.09 12.41
N ARG A 165 18.55 13.37 11.15
CA ARG A 165 18.71 12.40 10.06
C ARG A 165 20.17 11.98 9.91
N PRO A 166 20.44 10.66 9.72
CA PRO A 166 21.79 10.17 9.51
C PRO A 166 22.37 10.70 8.20
N PHE A 167 23.69 10.82 8.14
CA PHE A 167 24.40 11.18 6.92
C PHE A 167 24.19 10.13 5.82
N THR A 168 24.10 10.58 4.58
CA THR A 168 23.98 9.68 3.44
C THR A 168 25.29 8.93 3.19
N PHE A 169 25.24 7.77 2.52
CA PHE A 169 26.43 7.01 2.16
C PHE A 169 27.46 7.87 1.41
N HIS A 170 27.00 8.71 0.48
CA HIS A 170 27.87 9.60 -0.28
C HIS A 170 28.52 10.68 0.59
N ASP A 171 27.80 11.24 1.56
CA ASP A 171 28.37 12.22 2.50
C ASP A 171 29.43 11.57 3.41
N GLN A 172 29.21 10.31 3.82
CA GLN A 172 30.19 9.54 4.60
C GLN A 172 31.46 9.26 3.79
N GLN A 173 31.32 8.81 2.54
CA GLN A 173 32.46 8.58 1.64
C GLN A 173 33.22 9.87 1.35
N GLN A 174 32.51 10.97 1.16
CA GLN A 174 33.10 12.29 1.01
C GLN A 174 33.94 12.65 2.24
N HIS A 175 33.38 12.52 3.46
CA HIS A 175 34.11 12.81 4.69
C HIS A 175 35.35 11.92 4.85
N LEU A 176 35.24 10.63 4.57
CA LEU A 176 36.35 9.68 4.65
C LEU A 176 37.49 10.07 3.70
N LEU A 177 37.17 10.37 2.44
CA LEU A 177 38.18 10.72 1.45
C LEU A 177 38.80 12.09 1.73
N LEU A 178 37.97 13.08 2.01
CA LEU A 178 38.43 14.46 2.09
C LEU A 178 39.08 14.78 3.43
N THR A 179 38.39 14.48 4.53
CA THR A 179 38.87 14.81 5.86
C THR A 179 39.88 13.77 6.32
N ASN A 180 39.53 12.48 6.32
CA ASN A 180 40.42 11.48 6.92
C ASN A 180 41.63 11.15 6.03
N CYS A 181 41.43 10.94 4.74
CA CYS A 181 42.53 10.53 3.83
C CYS A 181 43.39 11.73 3.38
N VAL A 182 42.76 12.83 2.95
CA VAL A 182 43.52 14.00 2.45
C VAL A 182 43.99 14.88 3.61
N GLU A 183 43.09 15.43 4.43
CA GLU A 183 43.46 16.43 5.46
C GLU A 183 44.19 15.82 6.66
N GLU A 184 43.76 14.68 7.19
CA GLU A 184 44.34 14.07 8.39
C GLU A 184 45.54 13.15 8.12
N MET A 185 45.68 12.61 6.90
CA MET A 185 46.77 11.69 6.56
C MET A 185 47.73 12.27 5.52
N ALA A 186 47.26 12.61 4.31
CA ALA A 186 48.16 13.03 3.22
C ALA A 186 48.84 14.38 3.49
N VAL A 187 48.06 15.39 3.91
CA VAL A 187 48.57 16.75 4.21
C VAL A 187 49.66 16.76 5.28
N PRO A 188 49.49 16.15 6.47
CA PRO A 188 50.54 16.15 7.49
C PRO A 188 51.75 15.30 7.07
N CYS A 189 51.56 14.17 6.40
CA CYS A 189 52.67 13.36 5.89
C CYS A 189 53.54 14.15 4.88
N ILE A 190 52.90 14.82 3.93
CA ILE A 190 53.59 15.64 2.92
C ILE A 190 54.24 16.87 3.58
N MET A 191 53.57 17.51 4.53
CA MET A 191 54.12 18.63 5.29
C MET A 191 55.37 18.20 6.07
N MET A 192 55.32 17.08 6.80
CA MET A 192 56.46 16.53 7.55
C MET A 192 57.61 16.13 6.63
N PHE A 193 57.31 15.47 5.51
CA PHE A 193 58.31 15.12 4.51
C PHE A 193 58.99 16.37 3.92
N MET A 194 58.21 17.38 3.55
CA MET A 194 58.75 18.63 3.01
C MET A 194 59.55 19.43 4.05
N LEU A 195 59.13 19.43 5.32
CA LEU A 195 59.90 20.04 6.40
C LEU A 195 61.24 19.31 6.64
N LEU A 196 61.24 17.98 6.59
CA LEU A 196 62.46 17.17 6.72
C LEU A 196 63.45 17.46 5.58
N VAL A 197 62.98 17.39 4.32
CA VAL A 197 63.83 17.63 3.13
C VAL A 197 64.38 19.06 3.12
N ASN A 198 63.53 20.06 3.39
CA ASN A 198 63.97 21.46 3.41
C ASN A 198 64.84 21.79 4.64
N GLY A 199 64.62 21.12 5.78
CA GLY A 199 65.47 21.23 6.96
C GLY A 199 66.87 20.67 6.72
N LEU A 200 66.97 19.49 6.10
CA LEU A 200 68.25 18.90 5.69
C LEU A 200 68.97 19.77 4.64
N ARG A 201 68.22 20.35 3.69
CA ARG A 201 68.76 21.29 2.70
C ARG A 201 69.34 22.55 3.36
N LEU A 202 68.65 23.12 4.35
CA LEU A 202 69.11 24.28 5.11
C LEU A 202 70.37 23.98 5.93
N ALA A 203 70.44 22.79 6.55
CA ALA A 203 71.53 22.39 7.44
C ALA A 203 72.83 22.00 6.70
N TYR A 204 72.73 21.25 5.60
CA TYR A 204 73.91 20.64 4.95
C TYR A 204 74.24 21.20 3.56
N VAL A 205 73.24 21.67 2.82
CA VAL A 205 73.38 22.00 1.38
C VAL A 205 73.47 23.52 1.14
N SER A 206 73.23 24.33 2.18
CA SER A 206 73.29 25.80 2.11
C SER A 206 74.65 26.36 1.73
N ASN A 207 75.73 25.58 1.92
CA ASN A 207 77.09 25.96 1.55
C ASN A 207 77.44 25.69 0.07
N TRP A 208 76.65 24.88 -0.65
CA TRP A 208 76.97 24.39 -2.00
C TRP A 208 75.97 24.83 -3.07
N VAL A 209 74.73 25.12 -2.71
CA VAL A 209 73.65 25.53 -3.62
C VAL A 209 72.99 26.77 -3.04
N THR A 210 72.76 27.81 -3.85
CA THR A 210 72.17 29.10 -3.45
C THR A 210 70.97 28.89 -2.54
N ALA A 211 71.16 29.12 -1.24
CA ALA A 211 70.12 29.00 -0.24
C ALA A 211 69.26 30.26 -0.26
N GLY A 212 68.02 30.13 -0.72
CA GLY A 212 66.98 31.13 -0.47
C GLY A 212 66.77 31.36 1.04
N PRO A 213 66.12 32.46 1.44
CA PRO A 213 65.91 32.79 2.84
C PRO A 213 65.10 31.71 3.57
N TRP A 214 65.35 31.57 4.89
CA TRP A 214 64.80 30.48 5.71
C TRP A 214 63.26 30.35 5.64
N TYR A 215 62.54 31.48 5.54
CA TYR A 215 61.09 31.49 5.44
C TYR A 215 60.58 30.91 4.11
N GLU A 216 61.36 31.03 3.04
CA GLU A 216 60.98 30.49 1.75
C GLU A 216 61.04 28.95 1.77
N MET A 217 62.06 28.39 2.41
CA MET A 217 62.28 26.95 2.49
C MET A 217 61.42 26.26 3.56
N LEU A 218 61.27 26.87 4.74
CA LEU A 218 60.56 26.25 5.87
C LEU A 218 59.06 26.56 5.89
N VAL A 219 58.61 27.68 5.33
CA VAL A 219 57.19 28.09 5.35
C VAL A 219 56.57 28.03 3.96
N LEU A 220 57.12 28.74 2.98
CA LEU A 220 56.53 28.75 1.62
C LEU A 220 56.65 27.40 0.92
N GLY A 221 57.75 26.65 1.12
CA GLY A 221 57.96 25.33 0.53
C GLY A 221 56.85 24.33 0.88
N PRO A 222 56.60 24.05 2.16
CA PRO A 222 55.51 23.17 2.59
C PRO A 222 54.12 23.69 2.19
N VAL A 223 53.86 25.00 2.32
CA VAL A 223 52.57 25.59 1.92
C VAL A 223 52.29 25.40 0.42
N ARG A 224 53.29 25.59 -0.44
CA ARG A 224 53.17 25.36 -1.90
C ARG A 224 52.91 23.90 -2.24
N ALA A 225 53.43 22.96 -1.44
CA ALA A 225 53.21 21.53 -1.63
C ALA A 225 51.82 21.07 -1.16
N VAL A 226 51.30 21.66 -0.06
CA VAL A 226 50.00 21.31 0.52
C VAL A 226 48.83 22.00 -0.20
N LEU A 227 49.03 23.21 -0.72
CA LEU A 227 47.95 24.01 -1.31
C LEU A 227 47.16 23.29 -2.43
N PRO A 228 47.76 22.55 -3.37
CA PRO A 228 47.01 21.82 -4.41
C PRO A 228 46.19 20.64 -3.86
N LEU A 229 46.56 20.10 -2.70
CA LEU A 229 45.86 18.98 -2.05
C LEU A 229 44.62 19.47 -1.29
N LEU A 230 44.58 20.76 -0.92
CA LEU A 230 43.42 21.33 -0.24
C LEU A 230 42.24 21.46 -1.23
N PRO A 231 41.09 20.86 -0.93
CA PRO A 231 39.95 20.75 -1.83
C PRO A 231 39.11 22.04 -1.86
N LEU A 232 39.72 23.19 -2.16
CA LEU A 232 39.08 24.51 -2.02
C LEU A 232 37.86 24.70 -2.94
N VAL A 233 37.78 24.05 -4.10
CA VAL A 233 36.64 24.18 -5.01
C VAL A 233 35.56 23.13 -4.73
N PHE A 234 35.97 22.01 -4.14
CA PHE A 234 35.13 20.82 -4.03
C PHE A 234 33.82 21.04 -3.25
N PRO A 235 33.76 21.73 -2.09
CA PRO A 235 32.49 21.99 -1.40
C PRO A 235 31.46 22.73 -2.26
N THR A 236 31.91 23.71 -3.03
CA THR A 236 31.01 24.47 -3.93
C THR A 236 30.55 23.63 -5.11
N ALA A 237 31.47 22.86 -5.71
CA ALA A 237 31.16 21.94 -6.78
C ALA A 237 30.19 20.85 -6.33
N TRP A 238 30.39 20.31 -5.12
CA TRP A 238 29.51 19.32 -4.50
C TRP A 238 28.09 19.86 -4.32
N LEU A 239 27.94 21.04 -3.70
CA LEU A 239 26.63 21.66 -3.53
C LEU A 239 25.95 21.89 -4.88
N CYS A 240 26.68 22.37 -5.89
CA CYS A 240 26.13 22.59 -7.23
C CYS A 240 25.70 21.27 -7.89
N LEU A 241 26.52 20.22 -7.79
CA LEU A 241 26.22 18.92 -8.39
C LEU A 241 24.99 18.28 -7.76
N THR A 242 24.91 18.27 -6.43
CA THR A 242 23.74 17.75 -5.69
C THR A 242 22.49 18.57 -5.98
N SER A 243 22.61 19.91 -6.06
CA SER A 243 21.47 20.78 -6.40
C SER A 243 20.99 20.54 -7.84
N TYR A 244 21.90 20.32 -8.78
CA TYR A 244 21.60 20.01 -10.17
C TYR A 244 20.94 18.63 -10.32
N GLY A 245 21.46 17.60 -9.66
CA GLY A 245 20.85 16.27 -9.65
C GLY A 245 19.44 16.28 -9.07
N ASN A 246 19.22 16.99 -7.95
CA ASN A 246 17.89 17.18 -7.38
C ASN A 246 16.95 17.96 -8.32
N ALA A 247 17.44 18.99 -9.03
CA ALA A 247 16.64 19.71 -10.02
C ALA A 247 16.19 18.81 -11.17
N ARG A 248 17.09 17.92 -11.64
CA ARG A 248 16.77 16.93 -12.67
C ARG A 248 15.72 15.93 -12.20
N LEU A 249 15.83 15.43 -10.96
CA LEU A 249 14.84 14.52 -10.38
C LEU A 249 13.46 15.16 -10.27
N VAL A 250 13.37 16.40 -9.77
CA VAL A 250 12.11 17.13 -9.68
C VAL A 250 11.47 17.35 -11.05
N ALA A 251 12.28 17.68 -12.06
CA ALA A 251 11.77 17.88 -13.40
C ALA A 251 11.28 16.56 -14.05
N LEU A 252 11.91 15.42 -13.75
CA LEU A 252 11.40 14.10 -14.14
C LEU A 252 10.05 13.81 -13.49
N GLN A 253 9.88 14.10 -12.19
CA GLN A 253 8.61 13.93 -11.48
C GLN A 253 7.48 14.74 -12.11
N HIS A 254 7.71 16.03 -12.37
CA HIS A 254 6.70 16.89 -13.02
C HIS A 254 6.30 16.41 -14.42
N SER A 255 7.21 15.77 -15.14
CA SER A 255 6.91 15.25 -16.47
C SER A 255 6.06 13.98 -16.40
N ASN A 256 6.30 13.11 -15.42
CA ASN A 256 5.47 11.95 -15.17
C ASN A 256 4.06 12.35 -14.72
N ASP A 257 3.90 13.38 -13.88
CA ASP A 257 2.57 13.88 -13.48
C ASP A 257 1.74 14.38 -14.67
N LEU A 258 2.39 14.87 -15.74
CA LEU A 258 1.73 15.31 -16.97
C LEU A 258 1.41 14.15 -17.92
N GLN A 259 2.12 13.04 -17.77
CA GLN A 259 1.92 11.81 -18.52
C GLN A 259 1.13 10.82 -17.65
N GLU A 260 -0.12 11.15 -17.34
CA GLU A 260 -1.07 10.18 -16.78
C GLU A 260 -1.27 9.05 -17.80
N SER A 261 -0.43 8.02 -17.76
CA SER A 261 -0.66 6.79 -18.50
C SER A 261 -1.72 5.98 -17.75
N GLU A 262 -2.87 5.72 -18.38
CA GLU A 262 -3.92 4.79 -17.92
C GLU A 262 -3.45 3.32 -17.79
N VAL A 263 -2.14 3.07 -17.82
CA VAL A 263 -1.54 1.73 -17.83
C VAL A 263 -1.37 1.23 -16.40
N ASP A 264 -1.80 0.00 -16.14
CA ASP A 264 -1.66 -0.68 -14.86
C ASP A 264 -0.18 -0.66 -14.39
N PRO A 265 0.15 -0.05 -13.24
CA PRO A 265 1.50 -0.02 -12.69
C PRO A 265 2.06 -1.40 -12.29
N PHE A 266 1.22 -2.43 -12.19
CA PHE A 266 1.54 -3.76 -11.68
C PHE A 266 1.66 -4.83 -12.76
N GLU A 267 1.38 -4.51 -14.02
CA GLU A 267 1.60 -5.44 -15.12
C GLU A 267 3.10 -5.51 -15.46
N GLU A 268 3.61 -6.74 -15.53
CA GLU A 268 4.88 -7.07 -16.17
C GLU A 268 4.72 -6.87 -17.69
N THR A 269 4.71 -5.62 -18.16
CA THR A 269 4.99 -5.39 -19.57
C THR A 269 6.33 -6.03 -19.85
N ASP A 270 6.35 -7.02 -20.74
CA ASP A 270 7.55 -7.65 -21.29
C ASP A 270 8.68 -6.62 -21.33
N PHE A 271 9.87 -7.00 -20.84
CA PHE A 271 11.10 -6.19 -20.90
C PHE A 271 11.54 -5.87 -22.36
N GLY A 272 10.65 -6.00 -23.35
CA GLY A 272 10.78 -5.50 -24.69
C GLY A 272 10.69 -3.97 -24.71
N GLU A 273 11.86 -3.34 -24.68
CA GLU A 273 12.12 -1.98 -25.15
C GLU A 273 11.08 -0.94 -24.70
N LYS A 274 11.04 -0.64 -23.39
CA LYS A 274 10.80 0.76 -23.01
C LYS A 274 11.89 1.56 -23.72
N LYS A 275 11.57 2.18 -24.87
CA LYS A 275 12.37 3.23 -25.48
C LYS A 275 12.81 4.12 -24.32
N SER A 276 14.11 4.11 -24.05
CA SER A 276 14.73 5.05 -23.13
C SER A 276 14.09 6.39 -23.41
N CYS A 277 13.34 6.92 -22.44
CA CYS A 277 12.86 8.29 -22.51
C CYS A 277 14.09 9.17 -22.49
N GLU A 278 14.70 9.39 -23.66
CA GLU A 278 15.51 10.56 -23.94
C GLU A 278 14.52 11.73 -23.95
N MET A 279 14.11 12.11 -22.75
CA MET A 279 13.27 13.26 -22.51
C MET A 279 14.11 14.50 -22.79
N GLU A 280 13.72 15.24 -23.82
CA GLU A 280 14.24 16.57 -24.08
C GLU A 280 13.74 17.53 -22.99
N MET A 281 14.50 17.63 -21.91
CA MET A 281 14.22 18.58 -20.84
C MET A 281 14.61 19.99 -21.30
N SER A 282 13.69 20.94 -21.21
CA SER A 282 14.02 22.34 -21.51
C SER A 282 15.06 22.88 -20.54
N CYS A 283 16.26 23.21 -21.04
CA CYS A 283 17.36 23.78 -20.25
C CYS A 283 16.95 25.01 -19.43
N VAL A 284 15.98 25.80 -19.90
CA VAL A 284 15.47 26.99 -19.20
C VAL A 284 14.72 26.60 -17.93
N GLN A 285 13.88 25.58 -17.99
CA GLN A 285 13.14 25.08 -16.83
C GLN A 285 14.10 24.45 -15.81
N LEU A 286 15.06 23.65 -16.28
CA LEU A 286 16.07 23.04 -15.41
C LEU A 286 16.92 24.09 -14.69
N ARG A 287 17.32 25.17 -15.39
CA ARG A 287 18.04 26.29 -14.78
C ARG A 287 17.22 27.00 -13.71
N ARG A 288 15.92 27.23 -13.94
CA ARG A 288 15.02 27.84 -12.94
C ARG A 288 14.92 26.96 -11.69
N LEU A 289 14.64 25.67 -11.87
CA LEU A 289 14.57 24.70 -10.78
C LEU A 289 15.87 24.60 -9.99
N PHE A 290 17.01 24.58 -10.69
CA PHE A 290 18.33 24.58 -10.07
C PHE A 290 18.55 25.81 -9.17
N VAL A 291 18.26 27.01 -9.68
CA VAL A 291 18.41 28.26 -8.91
C VAL A 291 17.44 28.28 -7.72
N ASP A 292 16.21 27.82 -7.90
CA ASP A 292 15.20 27.78 -6.83
C ASP A 292 15.56 26.78 -5.73
N ILE A 293 16.16 25.64 -6.08
CA ILE A 293 16.69 24.66 -5.11
C ILE A 293 17.90 25.24 -4.36
N LEU A 294 18.84 25.86 -5.08
CA LEU A 294 20.04 26.46 -4.50
C LEU A 294 19.68 27.59 -3.51
N LEU A 295 18.68 28.41 -3.84
CA LEU A 295 18.17 29.49 -2.97
C LEU A 295 17.20 29.00 -1.88
N GLY A 296 16.78 27.74 -1.89
CA GLY A 296 15.82 27.18 -0.93
C GLY A 296 14.40 27.74 -1.08
N ARG A 297 14.01 28.10 -2.31
CA ARG A 297 12.67 28.59 -2.67
C ARG A 297 11.74 27.48 -3.15
N HIS A 298 12.30 26.36 -3.62
CA HIS A 298 11.51 25.26 -4.15
C HIS A 298 10.76 24.50 -3.04
N ASN A 299 9.61 23.91 -3.41
CA ASN A 299 8.71 23.19 -2.51
C ASN A 299 9.14 21.74 -2.18
N SER A 300 10.20 21.23 -2.80
CA SER A 300 10.73 19.89 -2.51
C SER A 300 11.65 19.92 -1.29
N LEU A 301 12.06 18.74 -0.79
CA LEU A 301 12.96 18.58 0.35
C LEU A 301 14.36 18.09 -0.09
N PRO A 302 15.10 18.84 -0.93
CA PRO A 302 16.35 18.39 -1.52
C PRO A 302 17.46 18.17 -0.49
N ARG A 303 17.43 18.85 0.67
CA ARG A 303 18.50 18.76 1.66
C ARG A 303 18.19 17.82 2.81
N SER A 304 16.95 17.82 3.32
CA SER A 304 16.52 16.91 4.40
C SER A 304 16.23 15.49 3.91
N ALA A 305 15.56 15.34 2.75
CA ALA A 305 15.27 14.01 2.21
C ALA A 305 16.37 13.50 1.26
N ASN A 306 17.05 14.43 0.55
CA ASN A 306 18.13 14.17 -0.39
C ASN A 306 17.92 12.89 -1.23
N LEU A 307 16.80 12.86 -1.95
CA LEU A 307 16.35 11.71 -2.71
C LEU A 307 17.41 11.24 -3.73
N LEU A 308 18.22 12.16 -4.26
CA LEU A 308 19.33 11.84 -5.15
C LEU A 308 20.32 10.86 -4.53
N HIS A 309 20.82 11.16 -3.33
CA HIS A 309 21.80 10.31 -2.66
C HIS A 309 21.16 9.04 -2.13
N VAL A 310 19.91 9.11 -1.66
CA VAL A 310 19.18 7.93 -1.18
C VAL A 310 19.01 6.95 -2.33
N LEU A 311 18.35 7.35 -3.43
CA LEU A 311 18.13 6.48 -4.59
C LEU A 311 19.43 5.98 -5.23
N GLY A 312 20.48 6.81 -5.25
CA GLY A 312 21.79 6.41 -5.77
C GLY A 312 22.54 5.38 -4.91
N SER A 313 22.12 5.17 -3.66
CA SER A 313 22.72 4.21 -2.73
C SER A 313 21.75 3.13 -2.22
N VAL A 314 20.53 3.06 -2.76
CA VAL A 314 19.57 2.01 -2.41
C VAL A 314 20.10 0.65 -2.85
N THR A 315 20.23 -0.27 -1.90
CA THR A 315 20.52 -1.70 -2.16
C THR A 315 19.32 -2.59 -1.86
N ALA A 316 18.40 -2.14 -1.01
CA ALA A 316 17.18 -2.84 -0.64
C ALA A 316 16.01 -1.85 -0.57
N LEU A 317 14.89 -2.22 -1.18
CA LEU A 317 13.62 -1.50 -1.09
C LEU A 317 12.68 -2.30 -0.18
N SER A 318 12.22 -1.69 0.91
CA SER A 318 11.23 -2.28 1.81
C SER A 318 9.92 -1.52 1.71
N CYS A 319 8.89 -2.19 1.20
CA CYS A 319 7.53 -1.66 1.21
C CYS A 319 6.86 -2.09 2.52
N VAL A 320 6.67 -1.13 3.44
CA VAL A 320 6.03 -1.38 4.74
C VAL A 320 4.58 -1.84 4.54
N ASP A 321 3.89 -1.25 3.56
CA ASP A 321 2.56 -1.64 3.14
C ASP A 321 2.61 -2.42 1.83
N LYS A 322 1.95 -3.58 1.79
CA LYS A 322 1.79 -4.37 0.55
C LYS A 322 0.68 -3.80 -0.32
N LYS A 323 -0.48 -3.52 0.27
CA LYS A 323 -1.68 -3.09 -0.46
C LYS A 323 -1.54 -1.62 -0.87
N GLY A 324 -1.95 -1.27 -2.07
CA GLY A 324 -1.80 0.08 -2.63
C GLY A 324 -0.39 0.46 -3.09
N ILE A 325 0.66 -0.27 -2.68
CA ILE A 325 2.05 -0.04 -3.13
C ILE A 325 2.54 -1.15 -4.05
N LEU A 326 2.35 -2.42 -3.67
CA LEU A 326 2.75 -3.60 -4.45
C LEU A 326 1.56 -4.36 -5.05
N SER A 327 0.34 -3.95 -4.71
CA SER A 327 -0.88 -4.50 -5.26
C SER A 327 -1.95 -3.43 -5.30
N TRP A 328 -2.99 -3.64 -6.09
CA TRP A 328 -4.19 -2.81 -6.02
C TRP A 328 -4.75 -2.74 -4.58
N PRO A 329 -5.23 -1.56 -4.12
CA PRO A 329 -5.80 -1.41 -2.78
C PRO A 329 -7.15 -2.11 -2.66
N ASN A 330 -7.89 -2.19 -3.78
CA ASN A 330 -9.15 -2.91 -3.87
C ASN A 330 -8.90 -4.32 -4.42
N PRO A 331 -9.26 -5.36 -3.67
CA PRO A 331 -9.15 -6.73 -4.14
C PRO A 331 -10.22 -7.09 -5.17
N THR A 332 -9.82 -7.84 -6.16
CA THR A 332 -10.64 -8.34 -7.27
C THR A 332 -10.75 -9.87 -7.21
N ALA A 333 -11.66 -10.44 -8.01
CA ALA A 333 -11.83 -11.89 -8.09
C ALA A 333 -10.84 -12.48 -9.09
N GLU A 334 -9.95 -13.35 -8.62
CA GLU A 334 -9.00 -14.11 -9.45
C GLU A 334 -9.53 -15.53 -9.74
N LYS A 335 -10.26 -16.12 -8.79
CA LYS A 335 -10.69 -17.53 -8.87
C LYS A 335 -12.10 -17.68 -8.35
N VAL A 336 -12.90 -18.46 -9.07
CA VAL A 336 -14.29 -18.79 -8.69
C VAL A 336 -14.41 -20.29 -8.56
N PHE A 337 -14.82 -20.72 -7.36
CA PHE A 337 -15.09 -22.10 -7.04
C PHE A 337 -16.59 -22.34 -6.94
N PHE A 338 -17.09 -23.40 -7.58
CA PHE A 338 -18.50 -23.77 -7.49
C PHE A 338 -18.67 -25.29 -7.59
N LEU A 339 -19.83 -25.76 -7.14
CA LEU A 339 -20.21 -27.16 -7.20
C LEU A 339 -21.19 -27.38 -8.35
N ARG A 340 -20.99 -28.43 -9.12
CA ARG A 340 -21.93 -28.90 -10.15
C ARG A 340 -22.40 -30.31 -9.86
N SER A 341 -23.56 -30.68 -10.39
CA SER A 341 -24.00 -32.07 -10.36
C SER A 341 -23.26 -32.85 -11.44
N ALA A 342 -22.77 -34.06 -11.14
CA ALA A 342 -22.20 -34.96 -12.14
C ALA A 342 -23.21 -35.38 -13.23
N ARG A 343 -24.50 -35.05 -13.05
CA ARG A 343 -25.57 -35.27 -14.02
C ARG A 343 -25.70 -34.13 -15.04
N ASP A 344 -25.11 -32.98 -14.77
CA ASP A 344 -25.05 -31.90 -15.75
C ASP A 344 -24.07 -32.33 -16.85
N PRO A 345 -24.51 -32.38 -18.12
CA PRO A 345 -23.66 -32.86 -19.20
C PRO A 345 -22.43 -31.98 -19.28
N THR A 346 -21.24 -32.57 -19.18
CA THR A 346 -20.02 -31.91 -19.67
C THR A 346 -20.18 -31.86 -21.19
N PRO A 347 -20.31 -30.67 -21.82
CA PRO A 347 -20.16 -30.62 -23.26
C PRO A 347 -18.69 -30.91 -23.51
N ASN A 348 -18.39 -32.15 -23.92
CA ASN A 348 -17.07 -32.56 -24.34
C ASN A 348 -16.59 -31.56 -25.40
N ALA A 349 -15.31 -31.22 -25.36
CA ALA A 349 -14.65 -30.21 -26.20
C ALA A 349 -14.54 -30.61 -27.69
N SER A 350 -15.55 -31.27 -28.25
CA SER A 350 -15.50 -31.81 -29.61
C SER A 350 -16.80 -31.70 -30.40
N ASP A 351 -17.79 -30.91 -29.98
CA ASP A 351 -18.97 -30.68 -30.83
C ASP A 351 -19.22 -29.19 -31.06
N SER A 352 -18.44 -28.63 -31.98
CA SER A 352 -18.78 -27.44 -32.72
C SER A 352 -19.97 -27.76 -33.63
N GLY A 353 -21.18 -27.61 -33.11
CA GLY A 353 -22.41 -27.90 -33.84
C GLY A 353 -23.61 -27.18 -33.23
N ILE A 354 -23.96 -26.06 -33.85
CA ILE A 354 -25.23 -25.31 -33.80
C ILE A 354 -26.38 -26.10 -33.13
N MET A 355 -27.02 -25.54 -32.10
CA MET A 355 -28.40 -25.92 -31.78
C MET A 355 -29.28 -24.71 -31.43
N GLU A 356 -30.25 -24.53 -32.32
CA GLU A 356 -31.45 -23.72 -32.20
C GLU A 356 -32.32 -24.12 -31.00
N VAL A 357 -33.05 -23.11 -30.52
CA VAL A 357 -34.10 -23.20 -29.52
C VAL A 357 -35.28 -24.02 -30.07
N GLY A 358 -35.65 -25.11 -29.41
CA GLY A 358 -36.84 -25.91 -29.73
C GLY A 358 -37.53 -26.43 -28.47
N VAL A 359 -38.69 -25.84 -28.16
CA VAL A 359 -39.63 -26.25 -27.10
C VAL A 359 -40.54 -27.37 -27.62
N SER A 360 -40.76 -28.45 -26.86
CA SER A 360 -41.88 -29.44 -27.00
C SER A 360 -41.87 -30.36 -25.75
N VAL A 361 -42.77 -30.24 -24.76
CA VAL A 361 -44.18 -30.71 -24.63
C VAL A 361 -44.36 -32.25 -24.65
N GLU A 362 -44.94 -32.76 -23.56
CA GLU A 362 -45.29 -34.15 -23.25
C GLU A 362 -46.27 -34.83 -24.22
N GLY A 363 -46.23 -36.17 -24.28
CA GLY A 363 -47.33 -37.01 -24.79
C GLY A 363 -46.96 -38.50 -24.86
N GLY A 364 -47.68 -39.35 -24.12
CA GLY A 364 -47.38 -40.78 -23.93
C GLY A 364 -48.10 -41.80 -24.83
N ARG A 365 -48.05 -43.06 -24.36
CA ARG A 365 -48.64 -44.34 -24.87
C ARG A 365 -47.82 -45.02 -25.98
N GLY A 366 -47.59 -46.34 -26.05
CA GLY A 366 -47.96 -47.52 -25.25
C GLY A 366 -47.70 -48.78 -26.10
N SER A 367 -47.53 -49.94 -25.43
CA SER A 367 -47.77 -51.34 -25.88
C SER A 367 -46.82 -52.01 -26.92
N VAL A 368 -46.06 -53.07 -26.55
CA VAL A 368 -46.36 -54.56 -26.65
C VAL A 368 -45.80 -55.10 -28.01
N GLU A 369 -45.08 -56.21 -28.21
CA GLU A 369 -44.93 -57.52 -27.57
C GLU A 369 -43.75 -58.33 -28.19
N SER A 370 -43.49 -59.49 -27.60
CA SER A 370 -43.04 -60.77 -28.19
C SER A 370 -41.60 -61.29 -27.97
N GLU A 371 -41.61 -62.46 -27.33
CA GLU A 371 -40.56 -63.31 -26.78
C GLU A 371 -39.98 -64.30 -27.82
N ASN A 372 -38.83 -64.91 -27.47
CA ASN A 372 -38.65 -66.37 -27.62
C ASN A 372 -37.53 -66.93 -26.71
N HIS A 373 -37.88 -68.05 -26.05
CA HIS A 373 -37.18 -68.88 -25.06
C HIS A 373 -35.90 -69.61 -25.58
N LEU A 374 -34.93 -70.12 -24.80
CA LEU A 374 -34.88 -71.24 -23.81
C LEU A 374 -33.40 -71.26 -23.24
N LEU A 375 -33.01 -71.53 -21.97
CA LEU A 375 -33.16 -72.67 -21.04
C LEU A 375 -32.72 -72.29 -19.59
N GLN A 376 -33.33 -72.93 -18.57
CA GLN A 376 -33.12 -72.85 -17.10
C GLN A 376 -32.09 -73.90 -16.56
N PRO A 377 -31.71 -74.03 -15.23
CA PRO A 377 -32.33 -73.52 -13.98
C PRO A 377 -31.44 -72.98 -12.80
N THR A 378 -32.13 -72.20 -11.95
CA THR A 378 -32.03 -71.66 -10.56
C THR A 378 -31.07 -72.26 -9.49
N PRO A 379 -30.70 -71.51 -8.40
CA PRO A 379 -31.63 -71.18 -7.29
C PRO A 379 -31.54 -69.78 -6.62
N THR A 380 -32.73 -69.22 -6.40
CA THR A 380 -33.29 -68.44 -5.27
C THR A 380 -32.46 -67.51 -4.35
N HIS A 381 -33.13 -66.38 -4.02
CA HIS A 381 -33.02 -65.50 -2.82
C HIS A 381 -31.91 -64.43 -2.78
N HIS A 382 -32.25 -63.17 -3.13
CA HIS A 382 -32.61 -62.11 -2.18
C HIS A 382 -32.69 -60.74 -2.89
N ARG A 383 -33.81 -60.06 -2.67
CA ARG A 383 -34.15 -58.73 -3.18
C ARG A 383 -33.27 -57.68 -2.50
N HIS A 384 -32.15 -57.30 -3.11
CA HIS A 384 -31.43 -56.09 -2.73
C HIS A 384 -32.08 -54.88 -3.39
N GLN A 385 -32.60 -53.99 -2.54
CA GLN A 385 -32.97 -52.62 -2.87
C GLN A 385 -31.86 -51.96 -3.68
N ARG A 386 -32.18 -51.51 -4.90
CA ARG A 386 -31.33 -50.57 -5.64
C ARG A 386 -31.24 -49.28 -4.83
N HIS A 387 -30.11 -49.07 -4.16
CA HIS A 387 -29.68 -47.76 -3.72
C HIS A 387 -29.70 -46.82 -4.94
N ARG A 388 -30.36 -45.65 -4.79
CA ARG A 388 -30.24 -44.54 -5.75
C ARG A 388 -28.75 -44.18 -5.87
N PRO A 389 -28.20 -43.97 -7.09
CA PRO A 389 -26.85 -43.46 -7.21
C PRO A 389 -26.81 -42.06 -6.59
N GLU A 390 -26.01 -41.91 -5.55
CA GLU A 390 -25.68 -40.64 -4.91
C GLU A 390 -25.37 -39.62 -6.01
N SER A 391 -26.02 -38.46 -5.97
CA SER A 391 -25.70 -37.34 -6.83
C SER A 391 -24.28 -36.89 -6.53
N GLN A 392 -23.31 -37.40 -7.28
CA GLN A 392 -21.92 -36.98 -7.13
C GLN A 392 -21.82 -35.48 -7.45
N THR A 393 -21.39 -34.68 -6.48
CA THR A 393 -21.09 -33.26 -6.66
C THR A 393 -19.65 -33.11 -7.07
N VAL A 394 -19.40 -32.46 -8.20
CA VAL A 394 -18.05 -32.18 -8.71
C VAL A 394 -17.70 -30.74 -8.39
N ALA A 395 -16.52 -30.53 -7.83
CA ALA A 395 -15.94 -29.23 -7.60
C ALA A 395 -15.25 -28.74 -8.87
N GLU A 396 -15.61 -27.54 -9.34
CA GLU A 396 -15.00 -26.89 -10.49
C GLU A 396 -14.41 -25.54 -10.06
N GLN A 397 -13.29 -25.16 -10.67
CA GLN A 397 -12.62 -23.90 -10.45
C GLN A 397 -12.38 -23.22 -11.79
N LEU A 398 -12.72 -21.94 -11.88
CA LEU A 398 -12.43 -21.08 -13.02
C LEU A 398 -11.52 -19.94 -12.57
N ASP A 399 -10.51 -19.65 -13.39
CA ASP A 399 -9.57 -18.55 -13.18
C ASP A 399 -9.98 -17.33 -14.01
N LEU A 400 -9.69 -16.14 -13.48
CA LEU A 400 -9.99 -14.84 -14.06
C LEU A 400 -8.76 -13.95 -14.08
N THR A 401 -8.57 -13.26 -15.21
CA THR A 401 -7.50 -12.28 -15.43
C THR A 401 -8.08 -10.89 -15.63
N HIS A 402 -7.29 -9.85 -15.35
CA HIS A 402 -7.68 -8.45 -15.55
C HIS A 402 -7.47 -8.03 -17.00
N ASP A 403 -8.28 -7.08 -17.48
CA ASP A 403 -8.04 -6.43 -18.78
C ASP A 403 -6.90 -5.41 -18.67
N ASN A 404 -5.89 -5.53 -19.53
CA ASN A 404 -4.70 -4.67 -19.57
C ASN A 404 -5.04 -3.19 -19.83
N ALA A 405 -6.18 -2.90 -20.47
CA ALA A 405 -6.64 -1.53 -20.74
C ALA A 405 -7.55 -0.97 -19.65
N CYS A 406 -8.09 -1.82 -18.76
CA CYS A 406 -9.10 -1.46 -17.78
C CYS A 406 -8.84 -2.20 -16.45
N PRO A 407 -8.20 -1.56 -15.45
CA PRO A 407 -7.75 -2.22 -14.22
C PRO A 407 -8.87 -2.84 -13.35
N PHE A 408 -10.13 -2.51 -13.64
CA PHE A 408 -11.30 -3.04 -12.93
C PHE A 408 -12.15 -4.01 -13.75
N ARG A 409 -11.79 -4.29 -15.01
CA ARG A 409 -12.48 -5.26 -15.85
C ARG A 409 -11.83 -6.64 -15.69
N LEU A 410 -12.67 -7.67 -15.59
CA LEU A 410 -12.25 -9.06 -15.41
C LEU A 410 -12.67 -9.89 -16.61
N HIS A 411 -11.90 -10.91 -16.95
CA HIS A 411 -12.23 -11.89 -17.99
C HIS A 411 -11.93 -13.30 -17.48
N PHE A 412 -12.78 -14.26 -17.86
CA PHE A 412 -12.51 -15.68 -17.61
C PHE A 412 -11.47 -16.20 -18.59
N ASP A 413 -10.49 -16.94 -18.08
CA ASP A 413 -9.38 -17.45 -18.89
C ASP A 413 -9.83 -18.62 -19.79
N ASP A 414 -10.75 -19.46 -19.33
CA ASP A 414 -11.28 -20.60 -20.09
C ASP A 414 -12.32 -20.13 -21.12
N PRO A 415 -12.07 -20.22 -22.44
CA PRO A 415 -13.04 -19.80 -23.46
C PRO A 415 -14.37 -20.58 -23.41
N ALA A 416 -14.36 -21.79 -22.84
CA ALA A 416 -15.55 -22.62 -22.67
C ALA A 416 -16.27 -22.40 -21.33
N TRP A 417 -15.89 -21.39 -20.52
CA TRP A 417 -16.47 -21.13 -19.20
C TRP A 417 -18.01 -21.02 -19.21
N ARG A 418 -18.59 -20.55 -20.32
CA ARG A 418 -20.03 -20.38 -20.51
C ARG A 418 -20.82 -21.69 -20.36
N ARG A 419 -20.18 -22.86 -20.50
CA ARG A 419 -20.82 -24.16 -20.24
C ARG A 419 -21.30 -24.30 -18.79
N TYR A 420 -20.71 -23.55 -17.86
CA TYR A 420 -21.05 -23.56 -16.44
C TYR A 420 -22.07 -22.50 -16.02
N LEU A 421 -22.75 -21.85 -16.98
CA LEU A 421 -23.69 -20.76 -16.70
C LEU A 421 -24.83 -21.15 -15.75
N SER A 422 -25.30 -22.40 -15.78
CA SER A 422 -26.34 -22.88 -14.85
C SER A 422 -25.90 -22.81 -13.39
N SER A 423 -24.62 -23.11 -13.11
CA SER A 423 -24.03 -23.01 -11.77
C SER A 423 -23.57 -21.60 -11.42
N LEU A 424 -23.11 -20.82 -12.40
CA LEU A 424 -22.60 -19.46 -12.19
C LEU A 424 -23.70 -18.41 -12.02
N LYS A 425 -24.86 -18.57 -12.66
CA LYS A 425 -25.97 -17.60 -12.55
C LYS A 425 -26.47 -17.40 -11.12
N PRO A 426 -26.74 -18.44 -10.32
CA PRO A 426 -27.09 -18.28 -8.91
C PRO A 426 -26.04 -17.52 -8.12
N LEU A 427 -24.75 -17.76 -8.40
CA LEU A 427 -23.64 -17.05 -7.76
C LEU A 427 -23.63 -15.57 -8.13
N GLY A 428 -23.73 -15.24 -9.43
CA GLY A 428 -23.80 -13.85 -9.90
C GLY A 428 -24.99 -13.09 -9.33
N LEU A 429 -26.16 -13.74 -9.25
CA LEU A 429 -27.34 -13.14 -8.63
C LEU A 429 -27.15 -12.94 -7.11
N ALA A 430 -26.59 -13.93 -6.40
CA ALA A 430 -26.31 -13.82 -4.98
C ALA A 430 -25.30 -12.70 -4.68
N ILE A 431 -24.31 -12.50 -5.56
CA ILE A 431 -23.37 -11.37 -5.48
C ILE A 431 -24.14 -10.04 -5.55
N LEU A 432 -25.03 -9.89 -6.54
CA LEU A 432 -25.78 -8.64 -6.74
C LEU A 432 -26.76 -8.36 -5.60
N LEU A 433 -27.48 -9.37 -5.12
CA LEU A 433 -28.53 -9.20 -4.10
C LEU A 433 -27.98 -9.08 -2.67
N ASN A 434 -26.85 -9.73 -2.37
CA ASN A 434 -26.26 -9.72 -1.03
C ASN A 434 -25.02 -8.82 -0.94
N THR A 435 -23.94 -9.16 -1.65
CA THR A 435 -22.62 -8.52 -1.46
C THR A 435 -22.54 -7.13 -2.06
N CYS A 436 -23.15 -6.93 -3.24
CA CYS A 436 -23.06 -5.70 -4.01
C CYS A 436 -24.33 -4.83 -3.93
N ASN A 437 -25.36 -5.28 -3.22
CA ASN A 437 -26.54 -4.46 -2.95
C ASN A 437 -26.20 -3.34 -1.96
N MET A 438 -26.60 -2.10 -2.27
CA MET A 438 -26.37 -0.95 -1.38
C MET A 438 -27.19 -1.07 -0.08
N ASP A 439 -28.40 -1.59 -0.15
CA ASP A 439 -29.33 -1.68 1.00
C ASP A 439 -28.86 -2.68 2.07
N THR A 440 -27.89 -3.54 1.74
CA THR A 440 -27.31 -4.52 2.67
C THR A 440 -26.04 -4.01 3.36
N GLN A 441 -25.56 -2.82 3.04
CA GLN A 441 -24.26 -2.30 3.49
C GLN A 441 -24.16 -2.04 4.97
N ASP A 442 -25.15 -1.35 5.53
CA ASP A 442 -25.13 -0.95 6.93
C ASP A 442 -25.20 -2.17 7.85
N HIS A 443 -26.15 -3.07 7.59
CA HIS A 443 -26.32 -4.30 8.38
C HIS A 443 -25.08 -5.19 8.30
N TYR A 444 -24.51 -5.38 7.11
CA TYR A 444 -23.28 -6.17 6.96
C TYR A 444 -22.11 -5.55 7.72
N THR A 445 -21.98 -4.22 7.67
CA THR A 445 -20.92 -3.49 8.38
C THR A 445 -21.07 -3.64 9.90
N GLN A 446 -22.30 -3.54 10.39
CA GLN A 446 -22.61 -3.73 11.81
C GLN A 446 -22.34 -5.18 12.25
N PHE A 447 -22.75 -6.15 11.44
CA PHE A 447 -22.47 -7.57 11.65
C PHE A 447 -20.96 -7.87 11.70
N CYS A 448 -20.18 -7.36 10.74
CA CYS A 448 -18.73 -7.53 10.75
C CYS A 448 -18.09 -6.92 12.00
N SER A 449 -18.51 -5.73 12.40
CA SER A 449 -18.00 -5.08 13.61
C SER A 449 -18.31 -5.90 14.86
N HIS A 450 -19.53 -6.44 14.94
CA HIS A 450 -19.93 -7.35 16.02
C HIS A 450 -19.07 -8.62 16.06
N VAL A 451 -18.89 -9.31 14.93
CA VAL A 451 -18.05 -10.52 14.84
C VAL A 451 -16.58 -10.21 15.16
N THR A 452 -16.05 -9.07 14.71
CA THR A 452 -14.70 -8.62 15.07
C THR A 452 -14.58 -8.40 16.57
N CYS A 453 -15.58 -7.78 17.22
CA CYS A 453 -15.60 -7.59 18.66
C CYS A 453 -15.70 -8.91 19.43
N GLU A 454 -16.58 -9.82 19.01
CA GLU A 454 -16.72 -11.16 19.61
C GLU A 454 -15.42 -11.97 19.53
N ALA A 455 -14.69 -11.84 18.41
CA ALA A 455 -13.40 -12.51 18.25
C ALA A 455 -12.30 -11.99 19.20
N LEU A 456 -12.39 -10.76 19.71
CA LEU A 456 -11.42 -10.24 20.70
C LEU A 456 -11.50 -10.97 22.04
N TYR A 457 -12.65 -11.57 22.35
CA TYR A 457 -12.87 -12.30 23.59
C TYR A 457 -12.42 -13.78 23.48
N ASN A 458 -12.00 -14.24 22.32
CA ASN A 458 -11.56 -15.62 22.12
C ASN A 458 -10.33 -15.68 21.21
N GLU A 459 -9.18 -16.03 21.80
CA GLU A 459 -7.88 -16.08 21.12
C GLU A 459 -7.84 -17.07 19.94
N ASP A 460 -8.71 -18.08 19.92
CA ASP A 460 -8.79 -19.07 18.84
C ASP A 460 -9.62 -18.60 17.64
N LEU A 461 -10.28 -17.43 17.72
CA LEU A 461 -11.14 -16.91 16.65
C LEU A 461 -10.43 -15.83 15.82
N VAL A 462 -10.52 -15.97 14.50
CA VAL A 462 -10.08 -14.95 13.56
C VAL A 462 -11.32 -14.43 12.82
N PRO A 463 -11.68 -13.13 12.97
CA PRO A 463 -12.81 -12.58 12.27
C PRO A 463 -12.47 -12.43 10.79
N VAL A 464 -13.23 -13.09 9.93
CA VAL A 464 -13.11 -12.94 8.46
C VAL A 464 -14.17 -11.95 7.98
N SER A 465 -13.86 -10.66 8.08
CA SER A 465 -14.69 -9.59 7.54
C SER A 465 -14.12 -9.11 6.20
N ASN A 466 -14.68 -9.62 5.10
CA ASN A 466 -14.26 -9.22 3.74
C ASN A 466 -15.50 -8.95 2.88
N ARG A 467 -16.10 -7.75 3.03
CA ARG A 467 -16.97 -7.23 1.97
C ARG A 467 -16.08 -6.69 0.86
N ARG A 468 -16.27 -7.18 -0.37
CA ARG A 468 -15.53 -6.73 -1.54
C ARG A 468 -16.50 -6.55 -2.69
N CYS A 469 -16.21 -5.63 -3.59
CA CYS A 469 -17.02 -5.45 -4.78
C CYS A 469 -16.75 -6.61 -5.74
N LEU A 470 -17.82 -7.31 -6.15
CA LEU A 470 -17.78 -8.40 -7.13
C LEU A 470 -18.74 -8.11 -8.31
N CYS A 471 -19.15 -6.85 -8.50
CA CYS A 471 -20.07 -6.46 -9.57
C CYS A 471 -19.54 -6.86 -10.95
N GLU A 472 -18.24 -6.69 -11.20
CA GLU A 472 -17.66 -7.05 -12.50
C GLU A 472 -17.76 -8.55 -12.77
N LEU A 473 -17.54 -9.41 -11.77
CA LEU A 473 -17.75 -10.85 -11.91
C LEU A 473 -19.21 -11.16 -12.30
N ALA A 474 -20.19 -10.51 -11.65
CA ALA A 474 -21.60 -10.68 -12.02
C ALA A 474 -21.89 -10.18 -13.45
N LYS A 475 -21.27 -9.07 -13.89
CA LYS A 475 -21.36 -8.57 -15.26
C LYS A 475 -20.80 -9.56 -16.27
N GLN A 476 -19.64 -10.15 -16.00
CA GLN A 476 -19.04 -11.18 -16.85
C GLN A 476 -19.90 -12.43 -16.97
N ILE A 477 -20.59 -12.83 -15.88
CA ILE A 477 -21.56 -13.95 -15.91
C ILE A 477 -22.80 -13.62 -16.78
N GLY A 478 -23.04 -12.34 -17.08
CA GLY A 478 -24.09 -11.87 -17.98
C GLY A 478 -25.22 -11.08 -17.31
N PHE A 479 -25.04 -10.63 -16.08
CA PHE A 479 -26.00 -9.75 -15.40
C PHE A 479 -25.83 -8.29 -15.81
N THR A 480 -26.95 -7.59 -15.99
CA THR A 480 -26.98 -6.14 -16.24
C THR A 480 -27.19 -5.37 -14.93
N ASP A 481 -26.92 -4.07 -14.94
CA ASP A 481 -27.07 -3.21 -13.76
C ASP A 481 -28.53 -3.15 -13.23
N GLY A 482 -29.53 -3.45 -14.07
CA GLY A 482 -30.94 -3.51 -13.68
C GLY A 482 -31.43 -4.87 -13.15
N ALA A 483 -30.59 -5.91 -13.14
CA ALA A 483 -30.95 -7.22 -12.59
C ALA A 483 -31.45 -7.22 -11.13
N PRO A 484 -30.91 -6.40 -10.19
CA PRO A 484 -31.40 -6.39 -8.82
C PRO A 484 -32.77 -5.72 -8.66
N GLU A 485 -33.22 -4.88 -9.59
CA GLU A 485 -34.46 -4.08 -9.49
C GLU A 485 -35.74 -4.94 -9.46
N ILE A 486 -35.65 -6.21 -9.86
CA ILE A 486 -36.76 -7.17 -9.85
C ILE A 486 -37.01 -7.71 -8.43
N PHE A 487 -36.05 -7.52 -7.51
CA PHE A 487 -36.10 -8.04 -6.15
C PHE A 487 -36.27 -6.91 -5.14
N ASN A 488 -37.14 -7.15 -4.16
CA ASN A 488 -37.28 -6.27 -3.01
C ASN A 488 -36.66 -6.91 -1.78
N LEU A 489 -35.91 -6.10 -1.03
CA LEU A 489 -35.29 -6.53 0.22
C LEU A 489 -36.33 -6.51 1.35
N GLU A 490 -36.78 -7.70 1.78
CA GLU A 490 -37.72 -7.84 2.90
C GLU A 490 -37.00 -7.96 4.25
N GLN A 491 -36.02 -8.86 4.35
CA GLN A 491 -35.33 -9.19 5.60
C GLN A 491 -33.87 -9.58 5.35
N GLN A 492 -33.03 -9.38 6.35
CA GLN A 492 -31.61 -9.73 6.34
C GLN A 492 -31.29 -10.64 7.52
N LEU A 493 -30.63 -11.75 7.23
CA LEU A 493 -30.16 -12.70 8.24
C LEU A 493 -28.66 -12.87 8.09
N SER A 494 -27.93 -12.55 9.16
CA SER A 494 -26.49 -12.76 9.24
C SER A 494 -26.22 -13.86 10.27
N THR A 495 -25.41 -14.85 9.91
CA THR A 495 -25.04 -15.95 10.79
C THR A 495 -23.54 -16.09 10.87
N PHE A 496 -23.03 -16.40 12.06
CA PHE A 496 -21.64 -16.78 12.27
C PHE A 496 -21.60 -18.03 13.14
N ARG A 497 -20.50 -18.78 13.03
CA ARG A 497 -20.29 -20.00 13.79
C ARG A 497 -18.88 -19.99 14.36
N HIS A 498 -18.76 -20.36 15.63
CA HIS A 498 -17.47 -20.63 16.24
C HIS A 498 -16.95 -21.97 15.71
N VAL A 499 -15.82 -21.94 15.01
CA VAL A 499 -15.14 -23.16 14.59
C VAL A 499 -14.36 -23.68 15.79
N GLN A 500 -14.63 -24.91 16.22
CA GLN A 500 -13.92 -25.47 17.37
C GLN A 500 -12.45 -25.75 16.97
N PRO A 501 -11.46 -25.43 17.81
CA PRO A 501 -10.04 -25.62 17.48
C PRO A 501 -9.69 -27.08 17.16
N GLU A 502 -10.43 -28.05 17.71
CA GLU A 502 -10.24 -29.47 17.39
C GLU A 502 -10.63 -29.85 15.97
N THR A 503 -11.67 -29.22 15.40
CA THR A 503 -12.08 -29.45 14.00
C THR A 503 -11.06 -28.84 13.06
N VAL A 504 -10.53 -27.64 13.35
CA VAL A 504 -9.45 -27.03 12.56
C VAL A 504 -8.17 -27.89 12.58
N ARG A 505 -7.77 -28.42 13.74
CA ARG A 505 -6.60 -29.33 13.82
C ARG A 505 -6.82 -30.64 13.05
N ARG A 506 -8.04 -31.17 13.04
CA ARG A 506 -8.40 -32.36 12.22
C ARG A 506 -8.41 -32.03 10.74
N ASP A 507 -8.95 -30.88 10.35
CA ASP A 507 -9.00 -30.43 8.96
C ASP A 507 -7.60 -30.11 8.41
N ILE A 508 -6.70 -29.53 9.21
CA ILE A 508 -5.29 -29.34 8.84
C ILE A 508 -4.57 -30.69 8.69
N LYS A 509 -4.85 -31.67 9.57
CA LYS A 509 -4.33 -33.04 9.41
C LYS A 509 -4.89 -33.72 8.17
N PHE A 510 -6.19 -33.53 7.88
CA PHE A 510 -6.87 -34.08 6.71
C PHE A 510 -6.35 -33.46 5.41
N ALA A 511 -6.20 -32.13 5.36
CA ALA A 511 -5.59 -31.41 4.25
C ALA A 511 -4.12 -31.81 4.02
N ARG A 512 -3.33 -31.99 5.10
CA ARG A 512 -1.98 -32.55 5.01
C ARG A 512 -1.96 -34.00 4.52
N SER A 513 -2.93 -34.82 4.90
CA SER A 513 -3.04 -36.19 4.38
C SER A 513 -3.49 -36.24 2.93
N LEU A 514 -4.29 -35.28 2.46
CA LEU A 514 -4.66 -35.13 1.05
C LEU A 514 -3.46 -34.70 0.20
N ALA A 515 -2.63 -33.77 0.69
CA ALA A 515 -1.40 -33.36 0.03
C ALA A 515 -0.30 -34.45 -0.01
N LEU A 516 -0.41 -35.49 0.83
CA LEU A 516 0.45 -36.67 0.81
C LEU A 516 -0.14 -37.82 -0.04
N ALA A 517 -1.38 -37.68 -0.51
CA ALA A 517 -2.11 -38.68 -1.31
C ALA A 517 -2.21 -38.32 -2.81
N THR A 518 -1.68 -37.15 -3.20
CA THR A 518 -1.32 -36.77 -4.57
C THR A 518 0.18 -36.86 -4.73
#